data_AF-A0A7C6BPE1-F1
#
_entry.id   AF-A0A7C6BPE1-F1
#
_cell.length_a   1.000
_cell.length_b   1.000
_cell.length_c   1.000
_cell.angle_alpha   90.00
_cell.angle_beta   90.00
_cell.angle_gamma   90.00
#
_symmetry.space_group_name_H-M   'P 1'
#
loop_
_entity.id
_entity.type
_entity.pdbx_description
1 polymer ?
#
loop_
_entity_poly.entity_id
_entity_poly.type
_entity_poly.pdbx_seq_one_letter_code
_entity_poly.pdbx_strand_id
1 'polypeptide(L)'
;MISAEALIAKFRQALDEGWGYIWGQSGATWTQAKQNASTRSMTVQYGSRWIGKRVADCSGLFAWAFRELGGSIYHGSNTIWNKYCSAQGKLTSNTRLRLGTAVFLLKNGNRHHIGLFVGNDTVIEARSTQTGVVTSKLSHWDEWGELKDVLYDEQSTELFIPILRKGSQGDDVKVLQESLLKLGFSLPKYGADGKFGAETETALRSFQEQADVKVDGKYGPITRAAMTKELDADVSQEPLPSERFVIITSVETVGIHSGNDTSYERIAFASNGDRFPYVAIADNGWFAIKADSCVGWVSDTFSKILNN
;
A
#
# COMPACT_ATOMS: atom_id res chain seq x y z
N MET A 1 19.60 13.88 -19.05
CA MET A 1 18.49 13.50 -18.17
C MET A 1 17.88 12.22 -18.70
N ILE A 2 17.72 11.20 -17.86
CA ILE A 2 17.13 9.90 -18.21
C ILE A 2 15.65 9.93 -17.86
N SER A 3 14.74 9.37 -18.67
CA SER A 3 13.33 9.26 -18.24
C SER A 3 13.13 8.10 -17.26
N ALA A 4 12.24 8.26 -16.29
CA ALA A 4 11.87 7.20 -15.37
C ALA A 4 11.35 5.94 -16.10
N GLU A 5 10.57 6.13 -17.17
CA GLU A 5 10.10 5.04 -18.03
C GLU A 5 11.26 4.23 -18.65
N ALA A 6 12.26 4.90 -19.20
CA ALA A 6 13.42 4.22 -19.79
C ALA A 6 14.25 3.48 -18.72
N LEU A 7 14.37 4.06 -17.52
CA LEU A 7 15.03 3.42 -16.39
C LEU A 7 14.29 2.14 -15.97
N ILE A 8 12.95 2.20 -15.86
CA ILE A 8 12.09 1.04 -15.57
C ILE A 8 12.24 -0.03 -16.66
N ALA A 9 12.26 0.37 -17.93
CA ALA A 9 12.43 -0.56 -19.04
C ALA A 9 13.75 -1.34 -18.95
N LYS A 10 14.84 -0.70 -18.50
CA LYS A 10 16.12 -1.40 -18.24
C LYS A 10 16.04 -2.38 -17.08
N PHE A 11 15.33 -2.03 -16.00
CA PHE A 11 15.13 -2.96 -14.89
C PHE A 11 14.26 -4.16 -15.28
N ARG A 12 13.20 -3.93 -16.07
CA ARG A 12 12.37 -5.00 -16.65
C ARG A 12 13.18 -5.90 -17.58
N GLN A 13 14.02 -5.32 -18.44
CA GLN A 13 14.95 -6.08 -19.28
C GLN A 13 15.82 -7.04 -18.46
N ALA A 14 16.44 -6.56 -17.37
CA ALA A 14 17.29 -7.40 -16.52
C ALA A 14 16.50 -8.53 -15.82
N LEU A 15 15.27 -8.24 -15.41
CA LEU A 15 14.35 -9.22 -14.83
C LEU A 15 13.96 -10.30 -15.86
N ASP A 16 13.53 -9.89 -17.05
CA ASP A 16 13.03 -10.78 -18.12
C ASP A 16 14.15 -11.67 -18.69
N GLU A 17 15.38 -11.15 -18.79
CA GLU A 17 16.55 -11.91 -19.21
C GLU A 17 17.08 -12.87 -18.12
N GLY A 18 16.52 -12.79 -16.91
CA GLY A 18 16.88 -13.64 -15.77
C GLY A 18 18.30 -13.38 -15.28
N TRP A 19 18.66 -12.11 -15.07
CA TRP A 19 19.99 -11.73 -14.60
C TRP A 19 20.30 -12.28 -13.21
N GLY A 20 21.56 -12.65 -13.01
CA GLY A 20 22.04 -13.08 -11.70
C GLY A 20 22.50 -11.92 -10.82
N TYR A 21 22.82 -12.24 -9.57
CA TYR A 21 23.42 -11.30 -8.64
C TYR A 21 24.82 -11.75 -8.28
N ILE A 22 25.79 -10.86 -8.46
CA ILE A 22 27.14 -11.06 -7.97
C ILE A 22 27.62 -9.73 -7.40
N TRP A 23 28.10 -9.76 -6.15
CA TRP A 23 28.58 -8.57 -5.46
C TRP A 23 29.64 -7.82 -6.27
N GLY A 24 29.46 -6.51 -6.43
CA GLY A 24 30.35 -5.61 -7.14
C GLY A 24 30.27 -5.68 -8.67
N GLN A 25 29.33 -6.45 -9.24
CA GLN A 25 29.13 -6.48 -10.69
C GLN A 25 28.07 -5.47 -11.12
N SER A 26 28.21 -4.96 -12.35
CA SER A 26 27.31 -3.98 -12.96
C SER A 26 26.99 -4.34 -14.42
N GLY A 27 26.37 -5.52 -14.60
CA GLY A 27 25.78 -5.97 -15.85
C GLY A 27 26.71 -6.69 -16.81
N ALA A 28 27.92 -7.07 -16.37
CA ALA A 28 28.81 -7.89 -17.17
C ALA A 28 28.36 -9.37 -17.19
N THR A 29 28.70 -10.10 -18.24
CA THR A 29 28.52 -11.56 -18.27
C THR A 29 29.43 -12.23 -17.23
N TRP A 30 28.86 -13.15 -16.47
CA TRP A 30 29.58 -13.99 -15.53
C TRP A 30 30.21 -15.18 -16.27
N THR A 31 31.51 -15.38 -16.09
CA THR A 31 32.27 -16.41 -16.83
C THR A 31 32.81 -17.46 -15.86
N GLN A 32 33.15 -18.64 -16.38
CA GLN A 32 33.80 -19.68 -15.60
C GLN A 32 35.10 -19.17 -14.94
N ALA A 33 35.89 -18.37 -15.65
CA ALA A 33 37.12 -17.78 -15.11
C ALA A 33 36.84 -16.85 -13.91
N LYS A 34 35.81 -16.00 -14.00
CA LYS A 34 35.40 -15.13 -12.88
C LYS A 34 34.87 -15.96 -11.68
N GLN A 35 34.11 -17.02 -11.95
CA GLN A 35 33.66 -17.94 -10.91
C GLN A 35 34.84 -18.61 -10.19
N ASN A 36 35.81 -19.15 -10.93
CA ASN A 36 36.98 -19.81 -10.36
C ASN A 36 37.85 -18.86 -9.53
N ALA A 37 37.93 -17.58 -9.91
CA ALA A 37 38.69 -16.56 -9.19
C ALA A 37 37.94 -15.98 -7.96
N SER A 38 36.68 -16.36 -7.73
CA SER A 38 35.87 -15.78 -6.66
C SER A 38 36.22 -16.35 -5.29
N THR A 39 36.36 -15.47 -4.29
CA THR A 39 36.67 -15.86 -2.90
C THR A 39 35.50 -15.61 -1.93
N ARG A 40 34.51 -14.82 -2.33
CA ARG A 40 33.35 -14.50 -1.49
C ARG A 40 32.46 -15.74 -1.35
N SER A 41 32.23 -16.18 -0.11
CA SER A 41 31.50 -17.43 0.21
C SER A 41 30.20 -17.60 -0.59
N MET A 42 29.31 -16.60 -0.60
CA MET A 42 28.06 -16.67 -1.37
C MET A 42 28.28 -16.82 -2.89
N THR A 43 29.30 -16.16 -3.44
CA THR A 43 29.66 -16.28 -4.86
C THR A 43 30.25 -17.65 -5.18
N VAL A 44 31.11 -18.18 -4.32
CA VAL A 44 31.65 -19.54 -4.47
C VAL A 44 30.53 -20.57 -4.46
N GLN A 45 29.61 -20.45 -3.50
CA GLN A 45 28.53 -21.40 -3.29
C GLN A 45 27.46 -21.37 -4.40
N TYR A 46 27.04 -20.16 -4.82
CA TYR A 46 25.87 -20.02 -5.69
C TYR A 46 26.19 -19.41 -7.06
N GLY A 47 27.39 -18.85 -7.27
CA GLY A 47 27.71 -18.08 -8.47
C GLY A 47 27.78 -18.88 -9.77
N SER A 48 28.10 -20.19 -9.69
CA SER A 48 28.24 -21.06 -10.87
C SER A 48 26.98 -21.15 -11.72
N ARG A 49 25.78 -21.01 -11.13
CA ARG A 49 24.50 -21.03 -11.87
C ARG A 49 24.30 -19.83 -12.79
N TRP A 50 25.06 -18.76 -12.58
CA TRP A 50 24.94 -17.54 -13.37
C TRP A 50 25.96 -17.48 -14.51
N ILE A 51 26.79 -18.52 -14.70
CA ILE A 51 27.75 -18.56 -15.81
C ILE A 51 27.00 -18.44 -17.14
N GLY A 52 27.45 -17.53 -18.01
CA GLY A 52 26.81 -17.20 -19.28
C GLY A 52 25.66 -16.19 -19.15
N LYS A 53 25.21 -15.86 -17.93
CA LYS A 53 24.24 -14.80 -17.67
C LYS A 53 24.92 -13.49 -17.31
N ARG A 54 24.24 -12.36 -17.56
CA ARG A 54 24.64 -11.07 -17.01
C ARG A 54 24.34 -11.03 -15.51
N VAL A 55 25.21 -10.35 -14.77
CA VAL A 55 25.11 -10.25 -13.31
C VAL A 55 25.31 -8.82 -12.84
N ALA A 56 24.53 -8.43 -11.84
CA ALA A 56 24.68 -7.15 -11.16
C ALA A 56 24.35 -7.28 -9.68
N ASP A 57 24.95 -6.48 -8.81
CA ASP A 57 24.39 -6.30 -7.47
C ASP A 57 23.34 -5.18 -7.44
N CYS A 58 22.76 -4.92 -6.25
CA CYS A 58 21.67 -3.96 -6.08
C CYS A 58 21.98 -2.59 -6.70
N SER A 59 23.05 -1.94 -6.29
CA SER A 59 23.48 -0.65 -6.85
C SER A 59 24.16 -0.78 -8.21
N GLY A 60 24.77 -1.93 -8.51
CA GLY A 60 25.37 -2.22 -9.81
C GLY A 60 24.34 -2.28 -10.93
N LEU A 61 23.11 -2.69 -10.63
CA LEU A 61 21.99 -2.67 -11.57
C LEU A 61 21.59 -1.24 -11.95
N PHE A 62 21.53 -0.32 -10.98
CA PHE A 62 21.35 1.11 -11.23
C PHE A 62 22.49 1.67 -12.08
N ALA A 63 23.75 1.41 -11.69
CA ALA A 63 24.92 1.89 -12.42
C ALA A 63 24.97 1.39 -13.87
N TRP A 64 24.52 0.16 -14.13
CA TRP A 64 24.38 -0.36 -15.48
C TRP A 64 23.27 0.36 -16.24
N ALA A 65 22.06 0.44 -15.68
CA ALA A 65 20.92 1.05 -16.36
C ALA A 65 21.18 2.52 -16.71
N PHE A 66 21.78 3.30 -15.80
CA PHE A 66 22.16 4.68 -16.07
C PHE A 66 23.15 4.78 -17.23
N ARG A 67 24.18 3.93 -17.23
CA ARG A 67 25.20 3.91 -18.29
C ARG A 67 24.61 3.60 -19.66
N GLU A 68 23.71 2.62 -19.75
CA GLU A 68 23.02 2.27 -21.00
C GLU A 68 22.12 3.39 -21.52
N LEU A 69 21.64 4.26 -20.63
CA LEU A 69 20.77 5.39 -20.95
C LEU A 69 21.56 6.71 -21.09
N GLY A 70 22.88 6.65 -21.17
CA GLY A 70 23.75 7.81 -21.36
C GLY A 70 23.98 8.67 -20.12
N GLY A 71 23.59 8.18 -18.94
CA GLY A 71 23.89 8.80 -17.63
C GLY A 71 24.95 8.04 -16.84
N SER A 72 25.18 8.49 -15.60
CA SER A 72 26.13 7.85 -14.70
C SER A 72 25.70 8.03 -13.25
N ILE A 73 25.85 6.98 -12.46
CA ILE A 73 25.60 7.00 -11.02
C ILE A 73 26.64 6.14 -10.30
N TYR A 74 27.04 6.55 -9.10
CA TYR A 74 28.00 5.79 -8.30
C TYR A 74 27.42 4.43 -7.89
N HIS A 75 28.27 3.41 -7.92
CA HIS A 75 27.96 2.09 -7.42
C HIS A 75 28.05 2.06 -5.88
N GLY A 76 26.91 2.07 -5.21
CA GLY A 76 26.77 1.81 -3.77
C GLY A 76 25.48 2.43 -3.22
N SER A 77 24.60 1.64 -2.59
CA SER A 77 23.27 2.09 -2.14
C SER A 77 23.30 3.32 -1.22
N ASN A 78 24.15 3.32 -0.20
CA ASN A 78 24.36 4.49 0.68
C ASN A 78 24.89 5.71 -0.09
N THR A 79 25.77 5.50 -1.08
CA THR A 79 26.32 6.58 -1.90
C THR A 79 25.26 7.16 -2.83
N ILE A 80 24.43 6.30 -3.42
CA ILE A 80 23.27 6.70 -4.23
C ILE A 80 22.33 7.57 -3.40
N TRP A 81 21.94 7.11 -2.20
CA TRP A 81 21.14 7.89 -1.26
C TRP A 81 21.73 9.28 -1.01
N ASN A 82 22.98 9.33 -0.53
CA ASN A 82 23.59 10.59 -0.09
C ASN A 82 23.87 11.58 -1.24
N LYS A 83 24.19 11.10 -2.43
CA LYS A 83 24.63 11.97 -3.54
C LYS A 83 23.55 12.23 -4.58
N TYR A 84 22.68 11.25 -4.81
CA TYR A 84 21.77 11.25 -5.95
C TYR A 84 20.31 11.34 -5.56
N CYS A 85 19.90 11.27 -4.31
CA CYS A 85 18.51 11.55 -3.99
C CYS A 85 18.24 13.07 -3.99
N SER A 86 17.34 13.54 -4.85
CA SER A 86 16.86 14.93 -4.90
C SER A 86 15.69 15.18 -3.95
N ALA A 87 14.87 14.16 -3.72
CA ALA A 87 13.85 14.08 -2.69
C ALA A 87 13.92 12.70 -2.04
N GLN A 88 13.66 12.61 -0.74
CA GLN A 88 13.75 11.35 -0.01
C GLN A 88 12.97 11.38 1.29
N GLY A 89 12.59 10.20 1.80
CA GLY A 89 11.85 10.09 3.06
C GLY A 89 11.65 8.65 3.51
N LYS A 90 10.95 8.50 4.64
CA LYS A 90 10.47 7.19 5.10
C LYS A 90 9.25 6.76 4.29
N LEU A 91 9.10 5.47 4.06
CA LEU A 91 7.87 4.90 3.55
C LEU A 91 6.84 4.85 4.68
N THR A 92 5.74 5.57 4.49
CA THR A 92 4.57 5.66 5.39
C THR A 92 3.29 5.52 4.56
N SER A 93 2.15 5.25 5.19
CA SER A 93 0.86 5.08 4.48
C SER A 93 0.45 6.24 3.57
N ASN A 94 0.95 7.45 3.84
CA ASN A 94 0.67 8.64 3.03
C ASN A 94 1.72 8.90 1.96
N THR A 95 2.73 8.03 1.81
CA THR A 95 3.80 8.23 0.85
C THR A 95 3.27 8.04 -0.57
N ARG A 96 3.46 9.05 -1.42
CA ARG A 96 3.20 8.94 -2.86
C ARG A 96 4.53 8.75 -3.57
N LEU A 97 4.68 7.68 -4.33
CA LEU A 97 5.89 7.42 -5.10
C LEU A 97 5.60 7.62 -6.58
N ARG A 98 6.54 8.26 -7.28
CA ARG A 98 6.53 8.28 -8.75
C ARG A 98 7.11 6.97 -9.27
N LEU A 99 6.67 6.55 -10.45
CA LEU A 99 7.31 5.42 -11.11
C LEU A 99 8.80 5.69 -11.30
N GLY A 100 9.65 4.70 -10.99
CA GLY A 100 11.10 4.85 -11.06
C GLY A 100 11.74 5.47 -9.81
N THR A 101 10.99 5.70 -8.73
CA THR A 101 11.57 6.09 -7.44
C THR A 101 12.43 4.95 -6.89
N ALA A 102 13.62 5.26 -6.39
CA ALA A 102 14.45 4.26 -5.72
C ALA A 102 13.92 4.03 -4.29
N VAL A 103 14.02 2.79 -3.81
CA VAL A 103 13.62 2.40 -2.46
C VAL A 103 14.78 1.68 -1.77
N PHE A 104 14.86 1.80 -0.45
CA PHE A 104 16.04 1.41 0.33
C PHE A 104 15.67 0.59 1.56
N LEU A 105 16.51 -0.41 1.88
CA LEU A 105 16.43 -1.17 3.12
C LEU A 105 17.49 -0.70 4.12
N LEU A 106 17.07 -0.47 5.34
CA LEU A 106 17.91 -0.09 6.46
C LEU A 106 18.46 -1.33 7.17
N LYS A 107 19.75 -1.28 7.51
CA LYS A 107 20.39 -2.21 8.44
C LYS A 107 21.42 -1.46 9.26
N ASN A 108 21.20 -1.42 10.58
CA ASN A 108 22.07 -0.68 11.52
C ASN A 108 22.30 0.79 11.08
N GLY A 109 21.23 1.48 10.67
CA GLY A 109 21.29 2.87 10.20
C GLY A 109 21.83 3.09 8.79
N ASN A 110 22.27 2.04 8.09
CA ASN A 110 22.78 2.10 6.72
C ASN A 110 21.75 1.61 5.71
N ARG A 111 21.62 2.30 4.57
CA ARG A 111 20.84 1.84 3.42
C ARG A 111 21.62 0.74 2.72
N HIS A 112 21.51 -0.48 3.21
CA HIS A 112 22.35 -1.60 2.78
C HIS A 112 21.88 -2.24 1.46
N HIS A 113 20.66 -1.94 1.03
CA HIS A 113 20.06 -2.45 -0.20
C HIS A 113 19.27 -1.36 -0.91
N ILE A 114 19.12 -1.49 -2.22
CA ILE A 114 18.38 -0.56 -3.09
C ILE A 114 17.61 -1.33 -4.17
N GLY A 115 16.40 -0.89 -4.47
CA GLY A 115 15.53 -1.40 -5.53
C GLY A 115 14.80 -0.25 -6.24
N LEU A 116 14.21 -0.53 -7.39
CA LEU A 116 13.47 0.45 -8.20
C LEU A 116 11.97 0.17 -8.11
N PHE A 117 11.19 1.13 -7.62
CA PHE A 117 9.73 1.05 -7.64
C PHE A 117 9.21 1.18 -9.08
N VAL A 118 8.42 0.20 -9.53
CA VAL A 118 7.93 0.11 -10.92
C VAL A 118 6.41 0.15 -11.02
N GLY A 119 5.73 0.55 -9.94
CA GLY A 119 4.27 0.63 -9.85
C GLY A 119 3.62 -0.61 -9.25
N ASN A 120 2.34 -0.52 -8.91
CA ASN A 120 1.48 -1.57 -8.39
C ASN A 120 2.11 -2.35 -7.22
N ASP A 121 2.57 -1.66 -6.17
CA ASP A 121 3.25 -2.26 -5.00
C ASP A 121 4.49 -3.11 -5.37
N THR A 122 5.05 -2.92 -6.57
CA THR A 122 6.12 -3.77 -7.11
C THR A 122 7.44 -3.02 -7.19
N VAL A 123 8.50 -3.67 -6.73
CA VAL A 123 9.88 -3.19 -6.81
C VAL A 123 10.71 -4.24 -7.53
N ILE A 124 11.57 -3.81 -8.47
CA ILE A 124 12.59 -4.68 -9.07
C ILE A 124 13.91 -4.46 -8.34
N GLU A 125 14.55 -5.55 -7.93
CA GLU A 125 15.81 -5.53 -7.18
C GLU A 125 16.75 -6.65 -7.65
N ALA A 126 18.06 -6.39 -7.58
CA ALA A 126 19.05 -7.46 -7.60
C ALA A 126 19.27 -7.91 -6.14
N ARG A 127 18.58 -8.97 -5.73
CA ARG A 127 18.39 -9.33 -4.31
C ARG A 127 19.60 -10.02 -3.69
N SER A 128 20.02 -11.15 -4.27
CA SER A 128 21.09 -11.97 -3.70
C SER A 128 21.66 -12.97 -4.70
N THR A 129 22.89 -13.45 -4.48
CA THR A 129 23.53 -14.44 -5.36
C THR A 129 22.71 -15.72 -5.53
N GLN A 130 21.85 -16.05 -4.58
CA GLN A 130 21.00 -17.23 -4.71
C GLN A 130 19.85 -17.03 -5.71
N THR A 131 19.35 -15.80 -5.84
CA THR A 131 18.07 -15.49 -6.50
C THR A 131 18.19 -14.61 -7.75
N GLY A 132 19.20 -13.74 -7.83
CA GLY A 132 19.39 -12.84 -8.97
C GLY A 132 18.54 -11.58 -8.92
N VAL A 133 18.16 -11.08 -10.10
CA VAL A 133 17.21 -9.98 -10.28
C VAL A 133 15.79 -10.52 -10.19
N VAL A 134 14.98 -9.95 -9.30
CA VAL A 134 13.66 -10.43 -8.92
C VAL A 134 12.73 -9.26 -8.58
N THR A 135 11.45 -9.56 -8.37
CA THR A 135 10.50 -8.60 -7.79
C THR A 135 10.33 -8.80 -6.29
N SER A 136 10.09 -7.70 -5.58
CA SER A 136 9.58 -7.66 -4.20
C SER A 136 8.40 -6.71 -4.07
N LYS A 137 7.70 -6.80 -2.93
CA LYS A 137 6.65 -5.86 -2.58
C LYS A 137 7.24 -4.56 -2.02
N LEU A 138 6.62 -3.42 -2.30
CA LEU A 138 7.02 -2.13 -1.74
C LEU A 138 6.96 -2.13 -0.21
N SER A 139 6.02 -2.88 0.38
CA SER A 139 5.93 -3.08 1.83
C SER A 139 7.14 -3.74 2.49
N HIS A 140 8.09 -4.26 1.71
CA HIS A 140 9.35 -4.80 2.23
C HIS A 140 10.35 -3.69 2.58
N TRP A 141 10.21 -2.51 1.98
CA TRP A 141 11.21 -1.43 1.98
C TRP A 141 10.94 -0.39 3.06
N ASP A 142 11.99 0.31 3.51
CA ASP A 142 11.90 1.24 4.64
C ASP A 142 11.84 2.71 4.22
N GLU A 143 12.60 3.07 3.18
CA GLU A 143 12.78 4.45 2.73
C GLU A 143 12.71 4.57 1.22
N TRP A 144 12.44 5.78 0.73
CA TRP A 144 12.38 6.10 -0.69
C TRP A 144 13.25 7.31 -1.03
N GLY A 145 13.69 7.38 -2.28
CA GLY A 145 14.46 8.51 -2.81
C GLY A 145 14.31 8.65 -4.32
N GLU A 146 13.89 9.83 -4.77
CA GLU A 146 13.88 10.20 -6.19
C GLU A 146 15.28 10.59 -6.63
N LEU A 147 15.73 10.05 -7.76
CA LEU A 147 17.10 10.20 -8.23
C LEU A 147 17.27 11.48 -9.06
N LYS A 148 18.35 12.20 -8.80
CA LYS A 148 18.88 13.28 -9.65
C LYS A 148 19.08 12.75 -11.06
N ASP A 149 18.89 13.65 -12.01
CA ASP A 149 19.01 13.39 -13.43
C ASP A 149 18.00 12.39 -14.02
N VAL A 150 17.02 11.95 -13.22
CA VAL A 150 15.84 11.20 -13.67
C VAL A 150 14.65 12.15 -13.83
N LEU A 151 14.03 12.15 -15.01
CA LEU A 151 12.79 12.86 -15.29
C LEU A 151 11.63 11.95 -14.94
N TYR A 152 10.91 12.33 -13.89
CA TYR A 152 9.69 11.68 -13.46
C TYR A 152 8.49 12.31 -14.16
N ASP A 153 7.53 11.48 -14.56
CA ASP A 153 6.24 11.97 -15.01
C ASP A 153 5.43 12.41 -13.78
N GLU A 154 5.03 13.68 -13.73
CA GLU A 154 4.20 14.26 -12.68
C GLU A 154 2.86 13.53 -12.50
N GLN A 155 2.35 12.91 -13.57
CA GLN A 155 1.09 12.15 -13.55
C GLN A 155 1.28 10.69 -13.09
N SER A 156 2.52 10.21 -13.00
CA SER A 156 2.86 8.82 -12.64
C SER A 156 2.96 8.56 -11.12
N THR A 157 2.25 9.33 -10.29
CA THR A 157 2.26 9.15 -8.84
C THR A 157 1.31 8.03 -8.41
N GLU A 158 1.84 7.01 -7.74
CA GLU A 158 1.06 5.98 -7.08
C GLU A 158 1.15 6.13 -5.56
N LEU A 159 -0.01 6.07 -4.88
CA LEU A 159 -0.07 6.07 -3.43
C LEU A 159 0.48 4.73 -2.91
N PHE A 160 1.47 4.76 -2.01
CA PHE A 160 1.82 3.57 -1.25
C PHE A 160 0.73 3.31 -0.22
N ILE A 161 -0.22 2.44 -0.57
CA ILE A 161 -1.25 2.02 0.37
C ILE A 161 -0.81 0.67 0.96
N PRO A 162 -0.40 0.61 2.24
CA PRO A 162 0.02 -0.64 2.87
C PRO A 162 -1.10 -1.68 2.82
N ILE A 163 -0.71 -2.96 2.79
CA ILE A 163 -1.69 -4.05 2.94
C ILE A 163 -2.16 -4.05 4.40
N LEU A 164 -3.43 -3.71 4.63
CA LEU A 164 -4.01 -3.81 5.97
C LEU A 164 -4.38 -5.25 6.25
N ARG A 165 -4.13 -5.69 7.48
CA ARG A 165 -4.38 -7.05 7.96
C ARG A 165 -4.58 -7.01 9.46
N LYS A 166 -5.00 -8.12 10.05
CA LYS A 166 -5.11 -8.23 11.52
C LYS A 166 -3.85 -7.72 12.23
N GLY A 167 -4.05 -6.80 13.17
CA GLY A 167 -2.99 -6.08 13.90
C GLY A 167 -2.58 -4.72 13.30
N SER A 168 -2.97 -4.40 12.06
CA SER A 168 -2.88 -3.04 11.52
C SER A 168 -3.73 -2.07 12.35
N GLN A 169 -3.29 -0.82 12.48
CA GLN A 169 -3.99 0.24 13.21
C GLN A 169 -3.79 1.59 12.51
N GLY A 170 -4.71 2.53 12.72
CA GLY A 170 -4.65 3.91 12.22
C GLY A 170 -5.75 4.25 11.21
N ASP A 171 -5.67 5.45 10.65
CA ASP A 171 -6.72 6.03 9.79
C ASP A 171 -7.06 5.17 8.57
N ASP A 172 -6.07 4.49 7.97
CA ASP A 172 -6.32 3.59 6.84
C ASP A 172 -7.26 2.43 7.22
N VAL A 173 -7.14 1.92 8.45
CA VAL A 173 -8.02 0.86 8.96
C VAL A 173 -9.41 1.40 9.21
N LYS A 174 -9.51 2.63 9.71
CA LYS A 174 -10.79 3.30 9.92
C LYS A 174 -11.53 3.51 8.59
N VAL A 175 -10.83 3.98 7.56
CA VAL A 175 -11.39 4.12 6.20
C VAL A 175 -11.87 2.78 5.65
N LEU A 176 -11.10 1.70 5.86
CA LEU A 176 -11.54 0.34 5.51
C LEU A 176 -12.83 -0.05 6.25
N GLN A 177 -12.88 0.15 7.56
CA GLN A 177 -14.06 -0.19 8.37
C GLN A 177 -15.30 0.61 7.96
N GLU A 178 -15.15 1.90 7.70
CA GLU A 178 -16.23 2.75 7.19
C GLU A 178 -16.72 2.28 5.81
N SER A 179 -15.79 1.87 4.93
CA SER A 179 -16.12 1.33 3.61
C SER A 179 -16.88 0.01 3.71
N LEU A 180 -16.48 -0.88 4.63
CA LEU A 180 -17.20 -2.12 4.92
C LEU A 180 -18.62 -1.85 5.41
N LEU A 181 -18.79 -0.92 6.36
CA LEU A 181 -20.10 -0.53 6.87
C LEU A 181 -21.00 0.04 5.76
N LYS A 182 -20.46 0.94 4.92
CA LYS A 182 -21.17 1.52 3.77
C LYS A 182 -21.66 0.46 2.79
N LEU A 183 -20.84 -0.57 2.55
CA LEU A 183 -21.19 -1.71 1.69
C LEU A 183 -22.07 -2.77 2.38
N GLY A 184 -22.55 -2.50 3.60
CA GLY A 184 -23.47 -3.38 4.33
C GLY A 184 -22.81 -4.49 5.17
N PHE A 185 -21.47 -4.51 5.27
CA PHE A 185 -20.76 -5.47 6.13
C PHE A 185 -20.70 -4.94 7.56
N SER A 186 -21.36 -5.66 8.48
CA SER A 186 -21.51 -5.21 9.87
C SER A 186 -20.22 -5.31 10.68
N LEU A 187 -19.98 -4.30 11.52
CA LEU A 187 -18.94 -4.26 12.56
C LEU A 187 -19.61 -3.94 13.92
N PRO A 188 -20.46 -4.84 14.44
CA PRO A 188 -21.35 -4.55 15.57
C PRO A 188 -20.66 -4.25 16.91
N LYS A 189 -19.44 -4.73 17.12
CA LYS A 189 -18.76 -4.65 18.42
C LYS A 189 -17.93 -3.39 18.58
N TYR A 190 -17.10 -3.05 17.60
CA TYR A 190 -16.19 -1.90 17.70
C TYR A 190 -16.44 -0.80 16.66
N GLY A 191 -17.25 -1.07 15.63
CA GLY A 191 -17.46 -0.11 14.55
C GLY A 191 -16.15 0.23 13.82
N ALA A 192 -15.99 1.50 13.44
CA ALA A 192 -14.80 2.02 12.76
C ALA A 192 -13.78 2.60 13.75
N ASP A 193 -13.24 1.75 14.62
CA ASP A 193 -12.32 2.12 15.70
C ASP A 193 -10.86 2.33 15.27
N GLY A 194 -10.55 2.14 13.98
CA GLY A 194 -9.19 2.22 13.44
C GLY A 194 -8.29 1.07 13.85
N LYS A 195 -8.82 -0.04 14.38
CA LYS A 195 -8.05 -1.23 14.76
C LYS A 195 -8.50 -2.46 13.98
N PHE A 196 -7.55 -3.09 13.30
CA PHE A 196 -7.86 -4.25 12.47
C PHE A 196 -7.87 -5.50 13.36
N GLY A 197 -9.02 -5.74 14.00
CA GLY A 197 -9.29 -6.90 14.85
C GLY A 197 -9.85 -8.11 14.09
N ALA A 198 -10.34 -9.09 14.85
CA ALA A 198 -10.99 -10.28 14.28
C ALA A 198 -12.32 -9.95 13.60
N GLU A 199 -13.03 -8.94 14.09
CA GLU A 199 -14.28 -8.43 13.51
C GLU A 199 -14.04 -7.84 12.11
N THR A 200 -13.09 -6.90 11.99
CA THR A 200 -12.69 -6.32 10.70
C THR A 200 -12.21 -7.38 9.72
N GLU A 201 -11.44 -8.39 10.18
CA GLU A 201 -11.01 -9.50 9.32
C GLU A 201 -12.20 -10.30 8.78
N THR A 202 -13.18 -10.58 9.62
CA THR A 202 -14.37 -11.36 9.25
C THR A 202 -15.19 -10.61 8.21
N ALA A 203 -15.51 -9.34 8.48
CA ALA A 203 -16.23 -8.48 7.54
C ALA A 203 -15.48 -8.33 6.20
N LEU A 204 -14.15 -8.16 6.24
CA LEU A 204 -13.35 -8.08 5.03
C LEU A 204 -13.38 -9.37 4.21
N ARG A 205 -13.35 -10.54 4.85
CA ARG A 205 -13.45 -11.83 4.15
C ARG A 205 -14.80 -11.99 3.49
N SER A 206 -15.89 -11.63 4.18
CA SER A 206 -17.24 -11.61 3.58
C SER A 206 -17.31 -10.69 2.36
N PHE A 207 -16.66 -9.51 2.41
CA PHE A 207 -16.56 -8.64 1.26
C PHE A 207 -15.78 -9.27 0.11
N GLN A 208 -14.63 -9.89 0.40
CA GLN A 208 -13.83 -10.57 -0.62
C GLN A 208 -14.60 -11.68 -1.31
N GLU A 209 -15.41 -12.44 -0.57
CA GLU A 209 -16.31 -13.47 -1.10
C GLU A 209 -17.38 -12.86 -2.02
N GLN A 210 -18.07 -11.80 -1.58
CA GLN A 210 -19.11 -11.15 -2.38
C GLN A 210 -18.55 -10.54 -3.67
N ALA A 211 -17.34 -9.96 -3.60
CA ALA A 211 -16.70 -9.30 -4.73
C ALA A 211 -15.96 -10.26 -5.70
N ASP A 212 -16.04 -11.58 -5.46
CA ASP A 212 -15.34 -12.62 -6.23
C ASP A 212 -13.82 -12.36 -6.37
N VAL A 213 -13.19 -11.93 -5.27
CA VAL A 213 -11.74 -11.75 -5.17
C VAL A 213 -11.14 -12.74 -4.17
N LYS A 214 -9.82 -12.88 -4.18
CA LYS A 214 -9.12 -13.80 -3.27
C LYS A 214 -9.45 -13.51 -1.80
N VAL A 215 -10.02 -14.50 -1.12
CA VAL A 215 -10.42 -14.44 0.30
C VAL A 215 -9.25 -14.71 1.23
N ASP A 216 -8.35 -13.74 1.38
CA ASP A 216 -7.16 -13.86 2.22
C ASP A 216 -7.18 -13.02 3.50
N GLY A 217 -8.27 -12.28 3.76
CA GLY A 217 -8.44 -11.42 4.92
C GLY A 217 -7.50 -10.22 4.94
N LYS A 218 -6.97 -9.82 3.77
CA LYS A 218 -6.04 -8.71 3.62
C LYS A 218 -6.59 -7.65 2.68
N TYR A 219 -6.52 -6.41 3.12
CA TYR A 219 -6.92 -5.26 2.32
C TYR A 219 -5.75 -4.81 1.45
N GLY A 220 -5.49 -5.60 0.40
CA GLY A 220 -4.47 -5.33 -0.62
C GLY A 220 -5.04 -4.69 -1.88
N PRO A 221 -4.21 -4.47 -2.92
CA PRO A 221 -4.59 -3.76 -4.16
C PRO A 221 -5.84 -4.31 -4.85
N ILE A 222 -5.97 -5.64 -4.96
CA ILE A 222 -7.13 -6.29 -5.60
C ILE A 222 -8.41 -6.03 -4.81
N THR A 223 -8.37 -6.27 -3.49
CA THR A 223 -9.50 -6.00 -2.59
C THR A 223 -9.90 -4.51 -2.60
N ARG A 224 -8.90 -3.61 -2.62
CA ARG A 224 -9.13 -2.15 -2.72
C ARG A 224 -9.85 -1.77 -4.01
N ALA A 225 -9.35 -2.24 -5.15
CA ALA A 225 -9.94 -1.93 -6.45
C ALA A 225 -11.39 -2.43 -6.54
N ALA A 226 -11.65 -3.64 -6.03
CA ALA A 226 -13.00 -4.16 -5.93
C ALA A 226 -13.89 -3.29 -5.02
N MET A 227 -13.38 -2.89 -3.85
CA MET A 227 -14.14 -2.07 -2.89
C MET A 227 -14.47 -0.68 -3.45
N THR A 228 -13.52 -0.03 -4.11
CA THR A 228 -13.75 1.26 -4.79
C THR A 228 -14.83 1.13 -5.87
N LYS A 229 -14.77 0.08 -6.69
CA LYS A 229 -15.78 -0.16 -7.72
C LYS A 229 -17.19 -0.31 -7.15
N GLU A 230 -17.35 -1.06 -6.05
CA GLU A 230 -18.65 -1.24 -5.41
C GLU A 230 -19.15 0.05 -4.75
N LEU A 231 -18.25 0.84 -4.12
CA LEU A 231 -18.60 2.14 -3.55
C LEU A 231 -19.00 3.16 -4.63
N ASP A 232 -18.32 3.18 -5.78
CA ASP A 232 -18.66 4.06 -6.89
C ASP A 232 -20.00 3.68 -7.53
N ALA A 233 -20.31 2.37 -7.57
CA ALA A 233 -21.61 1.88 -8.02
C ALA A 233 -22.76 2.35 -7.09
N ASP A 234 -22.55 2.33 -5.77
CA ASP A 234 -23.51 2.84 -4.78
C ASP A 234 -23.80 4.34 -4.96
N VAL A 235 -22.78 5.15 -5.27
CA VAL A 235 -22.93 6.60 -5.51
C VAL A 235 -23.73 6.89 -6.79
N SER A 236 -23.71 5.98 -7.76
CA SER A 236 -24.41 6.16 -9.05
C SER A 236 -25.88 5.76 -9.05
N GLN A 237 -26.38 5.12 -7.98
CA GLN A 237 -27.80 4.84 -7.82
C GLN A 237 -28.47 5.97 -7.01
N GLU A 238 -29.51 6.61 -7.56
CA GLU A 238 -30.38 7.47 -6.76
C GLU A 238 -30.95 6.66 -5.58
N PRO A 239 -31.06 7.22 -4.37
CA PRO A 239 -31.53 6.48 -3.21
C PRO A 239 -32.91 5.89 -3.50
N LEU A 240 -33.02 4.57 -3.36
CA LEU A 240 -34.28 3.86 -3.54
C LEU A 240 -35.32 4.43 -2.54
N PRO A 241 -36.61 4.55 -2.92
CA PRO A 241 -37.67 5.07 -2.03
C PRO A 241 -37.90 4.29 -0.73
N SER A 242 -37.20 3.16 -0.52
CA SER A 242 -37.35 2.23 0.61
C SER A 242 -36.21 2.29 1.64
N GLU A 243 -35.41 3.36 1.68
CA GLU A 243 -34.33 3.47 2.67
C GLU A 243 -34.87 3.57 4.10
N ARG A 244 -34.24 2.82 5.01
CA ARG A 244 -34.44 2.98 6.46
C ARG A 244 -33.69 4.23 6.90
N PHE A 245 -34.30 5.00 7.81
CA PHE A 245 -33.66 6.18 8.39
C PHE A 245 -33.48 6.00 9.89
N VAL A 246 -32.48 6.65 10.45
CA VAL A 246 -32.40 6.93 11.88
C VAL A 246 -32.87 8.36 12.08
N ILE A 247 -33.92 8.53 12.89
CA ILE A 247 -34.41 9.86 13.31
C ILE A 247 -33.93 10.16 14.71
N ILE A 248 -33.47 11.40 14.94
CA ILE A 248 -33.17 11.88 16.28
C ILE A 248 -34.46 12.26 16.99
N THR A 249 -34.67 11.72 18.19
CA THR A 249 -35.87 11.96 19.00
C THR A 249 -35.59 12.71 20.30
N SER A 250 -34.31 13.00 20.57
CA SER A 250 -33.90 13.80 21.73
C SER A 250 -34.31 15.26 21.58
N VAL A 251 -34.72 15.89 22.68
CA VAL A 251 -34.97 17.35 22.73
C VAL A 251 -33.69 18.16 22.86
N GLU A 252 -32.60 17.54 23.32
CA GLU A 252 -31.26 18.12 23.36
C GLU A 252 -30.46 17.74 22.12
N THR A 253 -29.42 18.52 21.80
CA THR A 253 -28.47 18.17 20.74
C THR A 253 -27.71 16.90 21.08
N VAL A 254 -27.61 16.00 20.11
CA VAL A 254 -27.00 14.68 20.26
C VAL A 254 -25.67 14.67 19.53
N GLY A 255 -24.62 14.17 20.18
CA GLY A 255 -23.33 13.95 19.53
C GLY A 255 -23.38 12.76 18.57
N ILE A 256 -22.87 12.95 17.37
CA ILE A 256 -22.53 11.86 16.45
C ILE A 256 -21.05 11.52 16.68
N HIS A 257 -20.76 10.26 16.97
CA HIS A 257 -19.42 9.79 17.32
C HIS A 257 -18.80 8.98 16.19
N SER A 258 -17.46 8.97 16.13
CA SER A 258 -16.69 8.20 15.16
C SER A 258 -16.67 6.68 15.43
N GLY A 259 -17.11 6.26 16.61
CA GLY A 259 -17.29 4.86 16.99
C GLY A 259 -18.52 4.71 17.87
N ASN A 260 -18.87 3.47 18.18
CA ASN A 260 -20.15 3.09 18.76
C ASN A 260 -20.24 3.30 20.28
N ASP A 261 -19.52 4.26 20.85
CA ASP A 261 -19.69 4.72 22.24
C ASP A 261 -19.17 6.16 22.43
N THR A 262 -19.38 6.72 23.63
CA THR A 262 -19.03 8.11 23.94
C THR A 262 -17.54 8.36 24.19
N SER A 263 -16.70 7.31 24.27
CA SER A 263 -15.25 7.43 24.38
C SER A 263 -14.58 7.78 23.04
N TYR A 264 -15.28 7.54 21.93
CA TYR A 264 -14.84 7.93 20.60
C TYR A 264 -15.05 9.43 20.35
N GLU A 265 -14.23 9.99 19.47
CA GLU A 265 -14.31 11.40 19.08
C GLU A 265 -15.70 11.74 18.54
N ARG A 266 -16.25 12.87 19.00
CA ARG A 266 -17.48 13.45 18.47
C ARG A 266 -17.17 14.20 17.19
N ILE A 267 -17.77 13.77 16.10
CA ILE A 267 -17.48 14.28 14.74
C ILE A 267 -18.55 15.24 14.22
N ALA A 268 -19.77 15.19 14.77
CA ALA A 268 -20.86 16.10 14.42
C ALA A 268 -21.90 16.19 15.54
N PHE A 269 -22.90 17.05 15.35
CA PHE A 269 -24.07 17.16 16.21
C PHE A 269 -25.34 17.00 15.38
N ALA A 270 -26.37 16.42 16.00
CA ALA A 270 -27.70 16.30 15.41
C ALA A 270 -28.76 16.84 16.39
N SER A 271 -29.84 17.38 15.83
CA SER A 271 -30.96 17.99 16.55
C SER A 271 -32.23 17.14 16.40
N ASN A 272 -33.23 17.41 17.25
CA ASN A 272 -34.52 16.73 17.19
C ASN A 272 -35.12 16.80 15.78
N GLY A 273 -35.52 15.65 15.24
CA GLY A 273 -36.14 15.53 13.93
C GLY A 273 -35.15 15.34 12.77
N ASP A 274 -33.84 15.51 12.99
CA ASP A 274 -32.83 15.19 11.97
C ASP A 274 -32.93 13.71 11.58
N ARG A 275 -32.79 13.46 10.28
CA ARG A 275 -32.89 12.11 9.69
C ARG A 275 -31.61 11.79 8.94
N PHE A 276 -31.09 10.60 9.18
CA PHE A 276 -29.91 10.11 8.51
C PHE A 276 -30.20 8.74 7.90
N PRO A 277 -29.68 8.43 6.70
CA PRO A 277 -29.74 7.08 6.17
C PRO A 277 -29.15 6.08 7.15
N TYR A 278 -29.89 5.00 7.43
CA TYR A 278 -29.46 3.91 8.30
C TYR A 278 -28.36 3.10 7.60
N VAL A 279 -27.28 2.80 8.33
CA VAL A 279 -26.17 1.98 7.84
C VAL A 279 -26.13 0.63 8.55
N ALA A 280 -26.05 0.63 9.89
CA ALA A 280 -25.92 -0.59 10.69
C ALA A 280 -26.38 -0.35 12.13
N ILE A 281 -26.44 -1.42 12.92
CA ILE A 281 -26.67 -1.39 14.37
C ILE A 281 -25.54 -2.14 15.07
N ALA A 282 -25.04 -1.57 16.17
CA ALA A 282 -24.09 -2.20 17.07
C ALA A 282 -24.82 -2.96 18.18
N ASP A 283 -24.15 -3.98 18.74
CA ASP A 283 -24.70 -4.84 19.79
C ASP A 283 -25.11 -4.06 21.05
N ASN A 284 -24.53 -2.87 21.24
CA ASN A 284 -24.76 -1.99 22.37
C ASN A 284 -25.84 -0.91 22.11
N GLY A 285 -26.65 -1.04 21.05
CA GLY A 285 -27.75 -0.13 20.76
C GLY A 285 -27.34 1.16 20.04
N TRP A 286 -26.12 1.26 19.51
CA TRP A 286 -25.75 2.39 18.67
C TRP A 286 -26.11 2.13 17.21
N PHE A 287 -26.70 3.11 16.54
CA PHE A 287 -26.97 3.06 15.11
C PHE A 287 -25.85 3.77 14.34
N ALA A 288 -25.31 3.09 13.34
CA ALA A 288 -24.46 3.70 12.33
C ALA A 288 -25.34 4.42 11.30
N ILE A 289 -24.95 5.63 10.95
CA ILE A 289 -25.69 6.54 10.07
C ILE A 289 -24.76 7.15 9.03
N LYS A 290 -25.29 7.48 7.85
CA LYS A 290 -24.57 8.24 6.81
C LYS A 290 -24.65 9.73 7.15
N ALA A 291 -23.53 10.31 7.59
CA ALA A 291 -23.42 11.73 7.96
C ALA A 291 -22.47 12.44 6.98
N ASP A 292 -23.02 13.29 6.11
CA ASP A 292 -22.32 13.96 5.01
C ASP A 292 -21.40 13.01 4.21
N SER A 293 -20.09 13.01 4.49
CA SER A 293 -19.08 12.21 3.80
C SER A 293 -18.62 10.95 4.56
N CYS A 294 -19.05 10.75 5.81
CA CYS A 294 -18.55 9.70 6.70
C CYS A 294 -19.67 8.84 7.30
N VAL A 295 -19.29 7.74 7.95
CA VAL A 295 -20.21 6.97 8.82
C VAL A 295 -20.02 7.46 10.24
N GLY A 296 -21.12 7.92 10.84
CA GLY A 296 -21.18 8.31 12.25
C GLY A 296 -22.04 7.34 13.06
N TRP A 297 -21.91 7.38 14.38
CA TRP A 297 -22.69 6.56 15.30
C TRP A 297 -23.50 7.43 16.26
N VAL A 298 -24.74 7.03 16.50
CA VAL A 298 -25.65 7.67 17.46
C VAL A 298 -26.37 6.62 18.32
N SER A 299 -26.53 6.87 19.61
CA SER A 299 -27.21 5.93 20.52
C SER A 299 -28.73 5.88 20.28
N ASP A 300 -29.31 4.68 20.36
CA ASP A 300 -30.75 4.42 20.41
C ASP A 300 -31.49 5.11 21.56
N THR A 301 -30.78 5.55 22.60
CA THR A 301 -31.36 6.34 23.69
C THR A 301 -31.91 7.67 23.17
N PHE A 302 -31.30 8.20 22.11
CA PHE A 302 -31.62 9.51 21.55
C PHE A 302 -32.19 9.44 20.14
N SER A 303 -32.35 8.25 19.58
CA SER A 303 -32.70 8.06 18.18
C SER A 303 -33.50 6.76 17.95
N LYS A 304 -34.20 6.66 16.81
CA LYS A 304 -34.98 5.47 16.46
C LYS A 304 -34.87 5.17 14.97
N ILE A 305 -34.96 3.89 14.62
CA ILE A 305 -35.08 3.47 13.22
C ILE A 305 -36.52 3.74 12.76
N LEU A 306 -36.65 4.45 11.65
CA LEU A 306 -37.87 4.59 10.87
C LEU A 306 -37.75 3.69 9.63
N ASN A 307 -38.74 2.82 9.45
CA ASN A 307 -38.96 2.16 8.18
C ASN A 307 -39.95 3.02 7.37
N ASN A 308 -39.66 3.28 6.10
CA ASN A 308 -40.67 3.78 5.16
C ASN A 308 -41.78 2.74 4.96
#